data_AF-A0A349Q1I5-F1
#
_entry.id   AF-A0A349Q1I5-F1
#
_cell.length_a   1.000
_cell.length_b   1.000
_cell.length_c   1.000
_cell.angle_alpha   90.00
_cell.angle_beta   90.00
_cell.angle_gamma   90.00
#
_symmetry.space_group_name_H-M   'P 1'
#
loop_
_entity.id
_entity.type
_entity.pdbx_description
1 polymer ?
#
loop_
_entity_poly.entity_id
_entity_poly.type
_entity_poly.pdbx_seq_one_letter_code
_entity_poly.pdbx_strand_id
1 'polypeptide(L)'
;DRKIAFFALSVIHTQLLIGIIVYFVSDLGFAHLGEMKNAALRLTSLEHPLMNLIGITLITIGWMKHKKLTSSQSKFKTFSIYYGLGLICILSKIPWGSWFN
;
A
#
# COMPACT_ATOMS: atom_id res chain seq x y z
N ASP A 1 -8.21 -16.78 -10.92
CA ASP A 1 -7.57 -15.50 -11.30
C ASP A 1 -8.40 -14.26 -11.02
N ARG A 2 -9.50 -13.99 -11.76
CA ARG A 2 -10.24 -12.71 -11.63
C ARG A 2 -10.88 -12.48 -10.25
N LYS A 3 -11.43 -13.52 -9.62
CA LYS A 3 -12.03 -13.43 -8.27
C LYS A 3 -10.98 -13.10 -7.19
N ILE A 4 -9.80 -13.72 -7.29
CA ILE A 4 -8.68 -13.51 -6.35
C ILE A 4 -8.14 -12.08 -6.49
N ALA A 5 -7.92 -11.62 -7.72
CA ALA A 5 -7.46 -10.26 -7.98
C ALA A 5 -8.50 -9.21 -7.53
N PHE A 6 -9.80 -9.49 -7.67
CA PHE A 6 -10.85 -8.62 -7.14
C PHE A 6 -10.82 -8.56 -5.61
N PHE A 7 -10.71 -9.70 -4.93
CA PHE A 7 -10.64 -9.76 -3.48
C PHE A 7 -9.40 -9.01 -2.96
N ALA A 8 -8.23 -9.23 -3.57
CA ALA A 8 -7.01 -8.52 -3.22
C ALA A 8 -7.15 -7.00 -3.40
N LEU A 9 -7.82 -6.54 -4.46
CA LEU A 9 -8.12 -5.11 -4.65
C LEU A 9 -9.01 -4.58 -3.52
N SER A 10 -10.10 -5.29 -3.18
CA SER A 10 -11.02 -4.89 -2.11
C SER A 10 -10.33 -4.82 -0.74
N VAL A 11 -9.48 -5.79 -0.43
CA VAL A 11 -8.69 -5.81 0.82
C VAL A 11 -7.75 -4.60 0.87
N ILE A 12 -7.05 -4.28 -0.23
CA ILE A 12 -6.13 -3.14 -0.29
C ILE A 12 -6.86 -1.80 -0.11
N HIS A 13 -8.07 -1.65 -0.65
CA HIS A 13 -8.88 -0.44 -0.44
C HIS A 13 -9.40 -0.35 0.99
N THR A 14 -9.77 -1.49 1.59
CA THR A 14 -10.18 -1.53 3.00
C THR A 14 -8.99 -1.17 3.92
N GLN A 15 -7.79 -1.68 3.61
CA GLN A 15 -6.55 -1.33 4.30
C GLN A 15 -6.23 0.16 4.17
N LEU A 16 -6.48 0.79 3.02
CA LEU A 16 -6.32 2.25 2.85
C LEU A 16 -7.25 3.01 3.80
N LEU A 17 -8.53 2.62 3.88
CA LEU A 17 -9.49 3.28 4.76
C LEU A 17 -9.08 3.15 6.23
N ILE A 18 -8.69 1.94 6.66
CA ILE A 18 -8.17 1.70 8.02
C ILE A 18 -6.92 2.55 8.27
N GLY A 19 -5.99 2.58 7.31
CA GLY A 19 -4.75 3.36 7.41
C GLY A 19 -5.01 4.86 7.55
N ILE A 20 -5.99 5.41 6.83
CA ILE A 20 -6.39 6.81 6.95
C ILE A 20 -6.95 7.09 8.35
N ILE A 21 -7.83 6.24 8.87
CA ILE A 21 -8.38 6.40 10.22
C ILE A 21 -7.26 6.38 11.26
N VAL A 22 -6.37 5.38 11.19
CA VAL A 22 -5.22 5.27 12.10
C VAL A 22 -4.30 6.47 11.98
N TYR A 23 -4.08 7.00 10.78
CA TYR A 23 -3.22 8.16 10.55
C TYR A 23 -3.71 9.42 11.28
N PHE A 24 -5.02 9.64 11.39
CA PHE A 24 -5.57 10.79 12.09
C PHE A 24 -5.79 10.56 13.59
N VAL A 25 -6.02 9.32 14.01
CA VAL A 25 -6.28 8.98 15.42
C VAL A 25 -4.99 8.73 16.21
N SER A 26 -3.94 8.22 15.55
CA SER A 26 -2.66 7.93 16.20
C SER A 26 -1.81 9.17 16.39
N ASP A 27 -1.18 9.28 17.57
CA ASP A 27 -0.18 10.32 17.86
C ASP A 27 1.01 10.26 16.88
N LEU A 28 1.35 9.07 16.37
CA LEU A 28 2.48 8.86 15.44
C LEU A 28 2.18 9.19 13.97
N GLY A 29 0.93 9.55 13.66
CA GLY A 29 0.47 9.87 12.32
C GLY A 29 0.52 11.37 12.04
N PHE A 30 -0.67 11.97 11.88
CA PHE A 30 -0.82 13.37 11.48
C PHE A 30 -0.24 14.37 12.48
N ALA A 31 -0.28 14.07 13.79
CA ALA A 31 0.20 14.98 14.83
C ALA A 31 1.71 15.29 14.74
N HIS A 32 2.49 14.41 14.10
CA HIS A 32 3.93 14.60 13.86
C HIS A 32 4.26 14.88 12.39
N LEU A 33 3.27 15.33 11.60
CA LEU A 33 3.51 15.79 10.23
C LEU A 33 4.37 17.06 10.27
N GLY A 34 5.61 16.97 9.77
CA GLY A 34 6.58 18.07 9.76
C GLY A 34 7.81 17.84 10.65
N GLU A 35 7.78 16.81 11.50
CA GLU A 35 8.94 16.38 12.31
C GLU A 35 9.99 15.68 11.43
N MET A 36 10.75 16.46 10.66
CA MET A 36 11.76 15.95 9.73
C MET A 36 13.09 15.59 10.39
N LYS A 37 13.32 16.07 11.62
CA LYS A 37 14.56 15.83 12.38
C LYS A 37 14.60 14.42 12.97
N ASN A 38 13.46 13.91 13.43
CA ASN A 38 13.37 12.58 14.01
C ASN A 38 13.01 11.55 12.93
N ALA A 39 13.95 10.66 12.63
CA ALA A 39 13.78 9.64 11.59
C ALA A 39 12.60 8.69 11.86
N ALA A 40 12.32 8.36 13.14
CA ALA A 40 11.23 7.45 13.49
C ALA A 40 9.86 8.10 13.25
N LEU A 41 9.70 9.37 13.64
CA LEU A 41 8.47 10.12 13.42
C LEU A 41 8.25 10.42 11.93
N ARG A 42 9.31 10.78 11.19
CA ARG A 42 9.24 10.99 9.74
C ARG A 42 8.82 9.72 9.00
N LEU A 43 9.28 8.55 9.46
CA LEU A 43 8.90 7.28 8.88
C LEU A 43 7.38 7.06 8.98
N THR A 44 6.77 7.26 10.14
CA THR A 44 5.35 6.97 10.36
C THR A 44 4.41 8.08 9.87
N SER A 45 4.81 9.35 10.01
CA SER A 45 3.95 10.49 9.67
C SER A 45 3.96 10.86 8.18
N LEU A 46 5.03 10.50 7.45
CA LEU A 46 5.19 10.88 6.05
C LEU A 46 5.58 9.70 5.14
N GLU A 47 6.68 9.00 5.42
CA GLU A 47 7.21 8.01 4.48
C GLU A 47 6.29 6.78 4.33
N HIS A 48 5.72 6.31 5.42
CA HIS A 48 4.78 5.18 5.47
C HIS A 48 3.47 5.48 4.70
N PRO A 49 2.69 6.53 5.02
CA PRO A 49 1.45 6.83 4.31
C PRO A 49 1.71 7.13 2.82
N LEU A 50 2.80 7.82 2.48
CA LEU A 50 3.17 8.11 1.10
C LEU A 50 3.45 6.83 0.30
N MET A 51 4.25 5.92 0.85
CA MET A 51 4.61 4.68 0.16
C MET A 51 3.40 3.74 0.04
N ASN A 52 2.51 3.71 1.04
CA ASN A 52 1.26 2.97 0.95
C ASN A 52 0.39 3.48 -0.20
N LEU A 53 0.26 4.80 -0.35
CA LEU A 53 -0.53 5.40 -1.44
C LEU A 53 0.04 5.04 -2.83
N ILE A 54 1.36 5.06 -2.98
CA ILE A 54 2.04 4.62 -4.20
C ILE A 54 1.76 3.14 -4.47
N GLY A 55 1.92 2.28 -3.46
CA GLY A 55 1.68 0.85 -3.57
C GLY A 55 0.23 0.52 -3.97
N ILE A 56 -0.75 1.17 -3.35
CA ILE A 56 -2.17 1.03 -3.68
C ILE A 56 -2.46 1.50 -5.11
N THR A 57 -1.88 2.62 -5.52
CA THR A 57 -2.05 3.15 -6.88
C THR A 57 -1.53 2.15 -7.93
N LEU A 58 -0.36 1.54 -7.70
CA LEU A 58 0.19 0.50 -8.56
C LEU A 58 -0.72 -0.72 -8.65
N ILE A 59 -1.29 -1.17 -7.54
CA ILE A 59 -2.24 -2.30 -7.48
C ILE A 59 -3.51 -1.97 -8.27
N THR A 60 -4.04 -0.76 -8.13
CA THR A 60 -5.22 -0.30 -8.89
C THR A 60 -4.94 -0.22 -10.39
N ILE A 61 -3.78 0.28 -10.81
CA ILE A 61 -3.35 0.27 -12.22
C ILE A 61 -3.23 -1.18 -12.74
N GLY A 62 -2.63 -2.07 -11.95
CA GLY A 62 -2.53 -3.50 -12.27
C GLY A 62 -3.89 -4.15 -12.51
N TRP A 63 -4.88 -3.83 -11.69
CA TRP A 63 -6.26 -4.28 -11.87
C TRP A 63 -6.90 -3.73 -13.14
N MET A 64 -6.78 -2.42 -13.40
CA MET A 64 -7.30 -1.80 -14.62
C MET A 64 -6.73 -2.44 -15.88
N LYS A 65 -5.44 -2.74 -15.90
CA LYS A 65 -4.78 -3.46 -17.01
C LYS A 65 -5.22 -4.92 -17.09
N HIS A 66 -5.25 -5.63 -15.97
CA HIS A 66 -5.70 -7.03 -15.91
C HIS A 66 -7.11 -7.22 -16.49
N LYS A 67 -8.04 -6.28 -16.24
CA LYS A 67 -9.40 -6.33 -16.80
C LYS A 67 -9.45 -6.23 -18.32
N LYS A 68 -8.55 -5.45 -18.93
CA LYS A 68 -8.54 -5.15 -20.38
C LYS A 68 -7.84 -6.23 -21.22
N LEU A 69 -7.02 -7.08 -20.60
CA LEU A 69 -6.29 -8.14 -21.30
C LEU A 69 -7.21 -9.32 -21.62
N THR A 70 -6.95 -9.98 -22.75
CA THR A 70 -7.73 -11.15 -23.22
C THR A 70 -7.00 -12.46 -22.96
N SER A 71 -5.69 -12.54 -23.20
CA SER A 71 -4.88 -13.74 -22.98
C SER A 71 -4.62 -14.02 -21.49
N SER A 72 -4.63 -15.30 -21.11
CA SER A 72 -4.37 -15.73 -19.72
C SER A 72 -2.92 -15.46 -19.28
N GLN A 73 -1.95 -15.66 -20.17
CA GLN A 73 -0.53 -15.43 -19.87
C GLN A 73 -0.23 -13.95 -19.60
N SER A 74 -0.78 -13.04 -20.40
CA SER A 74 -0.59 -11.59 -20.18
C SER A 74 -1.29 -11.12 -18.91
N LYS A 75 -2.46 -11.68 -18.57
CA LYS A 75 -3.17 -11.40 -17.31
C LYS A 75 -2.33 -11.75 -16.09
N PHE A 76 -1.77 -12.96 -16.05
CA PHE A 76 -0.95 -13.41 -14.92
C PHE A 76 0.32 -12.57 -14.79
N LYS A 77 1.04 -12.32 -15.91
CA LYS A 77 2.25 -11.48 -15.90
C LYS A 77 1.98 -10.07 -15.38
N THR A 78 0.88 -9.45 -15.82
CA THR A 78 0.47 -8.11 -15.36
C THR A 78 0.13 -8.11 -13.88
N PHE A 79 -0.62 -9.12 -13.42
CA PHE A 79 -0.95 -9.25 -12.01
C PHE A 79 0.31 -9.36 -11.15
N SER A 80 1.20 -10.31 -11.46
CA SER A 80 2.41 -10.56 -10.66
C SER A 80 3.34 -9.35 -10.58
N ILE A 81 3.49 -8.59 -11.67
CA ILE A 81 4.35 -7.39 -11.67
C ILE A 81 3.73 -6.27 -10.83
N TYR A 82 2.48 -5.88 -11.11
CA TYR A 82 1.88 -4.72 -10.44
C TYR A 82 1.54 -4.99 -8.97
N TYR A 83 1.01 -6.18 -8.67
CA TYR A 83 0.70 -6.56 -7.28
C TYR A 83 2.00 -6.84 -6.51
N GLY A 84 3.01 -7.43 -7.14
CA GLY A 84 4.32 -7.64 -6.53
C GLY A 84 5.01 -6.32 -6.19
N LEU A 85 5.07 -5.37 -7.13
CA LEU A 85 5.65 -4.04 -6.88
C LEU A 85 4.87 -3.28 -5.80
N GLY A 86 3.53 -3.29 -5.85
CA GLY A 86 2.72 -2.64 -4.83
C GLY A 86 2.92 -3.24 -3.44
N LEU A 87 3.05 -4.57 -3.35
CA LEU A 87 3.36 -5.27 -2.10
C LEU A 87 4.74 -4.87 -1.56
N ILE A 88 5.76 -4.83 -2.42
CA ILE A 88 7.12 -4.41 -2.02
C ILE A 88 7.11 -2.98 -1.48
N CYS A 89 6.43 -2.05 -2.16
CA CYS A 89 6.27 -0.68 -1.69
C CYS A 89 5.67 -0.66 -0.27
N ILE A 90 4.52 -1.31 -0.07
CA ILE A 90 3.84 -1.33 1.24
C ILE A 90 4.76 -1.92 2.31
N LEU A 91 5.38 -3.08 2.05
CA LEU A 91 6.26 -3.75 3.02
C LEU A 91 7.53 -2.97 3.36
N SER A 92 8.06 -2.19 2.40
CA SER A 92 9.32 -1.46 2.56
C SER A 92 9.30 -0.38 3.65
N LYS A 93 8.12 0.17 3.96
CA LYS A 93 7.95 1.28 4.91
C LYS A 93 7.11 0.91 6.11
N ILE A 94 6.88 -0.37 6.37
CA ILE A 94 6.28 -0.80 7.65
C ILE A 94 7.28 -0.51 8.78
N PRO A 95 6.86 0.13 9.87
CA PRO A 95 7.71 0.36 11.04
C PRO A 95 7.89 -0.94 11.84
N TRP A 96 8.60 -1.92 11.27
CA TRP A 96 8.79 -3.26 11.85
C TRP A 96 9.32 -3.24 13.28
N GLY A 97 10.21 -2.29 13.59
CA GLY A 97 10.79 -2.12 14.92
C GLY A 97 9.80 -1.63 15.98
N SER A 98 8.67 -1.04 15.59
CA SER A 98 7.65 -0.56 16.53
C SER A 98 6.71 -1.66 17.02
N TRP A 99 6.74 -2.85 16.41
CA TRP A 99 5.78 -3.94 16.69
C TRP A 99 6.28 -4.93 17.75
N PHE A 100 7.60 -5.01 17.95
CA PHE A 100 8.24 -5.96 18.87
C PHE A 100 8.79 -5.29 20.14
N ASN A 101 8.35 -4.06 20.43
CA ASN A 101 8.67 -3.34 21.67
C ASN A 101 7.62 -3.58 22.75
#